data_AF-A0A2M6X8J7-F1
#
_entry.id   AF-A0A2M6X8J7-F1
#
_cell.length_a   1.000
_cell.length_b   1.000
_cell.length_c   1.000
_cell.angle_alpha   90.00
_cell.angle_beta   90.00
_cell.angle_gamma   90.00
#
_symmetry.space_group_name_H-M   'P 1'
#
loop_
_entity.id
_entity.type
_entity.pdbx_description
1 polymer ?
#
loop_
_entity_poly.entity_id
_entity_poly.type
_entity_poly.pdbx_seq_one_letter_code
_entity_poly.pdbx_strand_id
1 'polypeptide(L)'
;MSRKKQKKHNLPFFFLPALIFGLTGIILLFNLAYAQKIYPRVRIANLDLGNKTGGEAVAILESRVNYFETQGLKIIYKKREWPLGKDDLGLVFNLDATISRALSFGHEKNIAERLKNQARLLASPVDLLMQYVLDEDKLDQYLKNNLAFLETKPENAKIVLEDARFQIISEQSGQTIDWGGAKEKIAQALDRLEDQQIEIALRSSEPEIKKEGAEGARRAAEEMIVLPLRLSYDQKYWTVPTKTIAEWIEFKVNENKTLEADLKQEALAIFLKSLAPEIEQEAKNARFKIEGERVIAFEIGQEGRQIDLDETKELIKNSLQTPTSEKEKNAEIAVAVVAPNTASQNASDLGVKNLIGTGESDFTGSPANRKHNISVGAEKLNGVLI
;
A
#
# COMPACT_ATOMS: atom_id res chain seq x y z
N MET A 1 -52.86 -64.14 53.21
CA MET A 1 -52.04 -64.82 52.17
C MET A 1 -52.71 -64.65 50.81
N SER A 2 -52.13 -63.90 49.88
CA SER A 2 -52.17 -64.22 48.43
C SER A 2 -51.32 -63.22 47.65
N ARG A 3 -50.16 -63.67 47.17
CA ARG A 3 -49.29 -62.90 46.26
C ARG A 3 -49.98 -62.79 44.91
N LYS A 4 -50.42 -61.59 44.51
CA LYS A 4 -50.80 -61.30 43.12
C LYS A 4 -49.56 -61.44 42.23
N LYS A 5 -49.45 -62.54 41.50
CA LYS A 5 -48.48 -62.76 40.42
C LYS A 5 -48.66 -61.66 39.36
N GLN A 6 -47.69 -60.76 39.23
CA GLN A 6 -47.54 -59.92 38.05
C GLN A 6 -47.28 -60.83 36.84
N LYS A 7 -48.25 -60.90 35.91
CA LYS A 7 -48.03 -61.47 34.58
C LYS A 7 -47.07 -60.55 33.84
N LYS A 8 -45.78 -60.89 33.80
CA LYS A 8 -44.85 -60.29 32.85
C LYS A 8 -45.34 -60.69 31.45
N HIS A 9 -45.82 -59.72 30.69
CA HIS A 9 -46.03 -59.89 29.25
C HIS A 9 -44.63 -60.06 28.64
N ASN A 10 -44.22 -61.31 28.42
CA ASN A 10 -43.07 -61.59 27.59
C ASN A 10 -43.51 -61.23 26.17
N LEU A 11 -43.14 -60.03 25.71
CA LEU A 11 -43.21 -59.70 24.28
C LEU A 11 -42.50 -60.85 23.54
N PRO A 12 -43.15 -61.55 22.59
CA PRO A 12 -42.60 -62.81 22.11
C PRO A 12 -41.25 -62.53 21.46
N PHE A 13 -40.22 -63.30 21.85
CA PHE A 13 -38.83 -63.14 21.43
C PHE A 13 -38.63 -63.06 19.90
N PHE A 14 -39.63 -63.49 19.12
CA PHE A 14 -39.66 -63.46 17.66
C PHE A 14 -40.15 -62.13 17.04
N PHE A 15 -40.79 -61.22 17.79
CA PHE A 15 -41.30 -59.96 17.23
C PHE A 15 -40.19 -58.98 16.88
N LEU A 16 -39.16 -58.86 17.71
CA LEU A 16 -38.04 -57.93 17.48
C LEU A 16 -37.19 -58.34 16.26
N PRO A 17 -36.80 -59.63 16.09
CA PRO A 17 -36.13 -60.09 14.88
C PRO A 17 -36.98 -59.93 13.61
N ALA A 18 -38.28 -60.24 13.67
CA ALA A 18 -39.18 -60.08 12.53
C ALA A 18 -39.35 -58.61 12.13
N LEU A 19 -39.41 -57.69 13.11
CA LEU A 19 -39.45 -56.26 12.86
C LEU A 19 -38.15 -55.75 12.24
N ILE A 20 -36.99 -56.17 12.76
CA ILE A 20 -35.67 -55.83 12.19
C ILE A 20 -35.57 -56.35 10.76
N PHE A 21 -35.98 -57.60 10.51
CA PHE A 21 -35.96 -58.20 9.18
C PHE A 21 -36.91 -57.51 8.20
N GLY A 22 -38.10 -57.12 8.66
CA GLY A 22 -39.04 -56.32 7.86
C GLY A 22 -38.46 -54.94 7.52
N LEU A 23 -37.85 -54.27 8.50
CA LEU A 23 -37.24 -52.95 8.31
C LEU A 23 -36.03 -53.02 7.36
N THR A 24 -35.16 -54.01 7.50
CA THR A 24 -34.03 -54.22 6.57
C THR A 24 -34.52 -54.55 5.17
N GLY A 25 -35.58 -55.35 5.04
CA GLY A 25 -36.22 -55.63 3.75
C GLY A 25 -36.76 -54.37 3.07
N ILE A 26 -37.44 -53.49 3.82
CA ILE A 26 -37.93 -52.20 3.30
C ILE A 26 -36.77 -51.30 2.86
N ILE A 27 -35.72 -51.19 3.67
CA ILE A 27 -34.52 -50.39 3.33
C ILE A 27 -33.85 -50.96 2.06
N LEU A 28 -33.78 -52.28 1.93
CA LEU A 28 -33.18 -52.92 0.76
C LEU A 28 -34.01 -52.70 -0.51
N LEU A 29 -35.33 -52.84 -0.43
CA LEU A 29 -36.24 -52.54 -1.55
C LEU A 29 -36.18 -51.05 -1.94
N PHE A 30 -36.10 -50.16 -0.95
CA PHE A 30 -35.93 -48.73 -1.19
C PHE A 30 -34.60 -48.45 -1.90
N ASN A 31 -33.49 -49.01 -1.44
CA ASN A 31 -32.19 -48.86 -2.11
C ASN A 31 -32.19 -49.43 -3.54
N LEU A 32 -32.89 -50.54 -3.78
CA LEU A 32 -33.02 -51.12 -5.13
C LEU A 32 -33.86 -50.23 -6.06
N ALA A 33 -34.98 -49.69 -5.57
CA ALA A 33 -35.86 -48.80 -6.34
C ALA A 33 -35.15 -47.50 -6.77
N TYR A 34 -34.18 -47.04 -5.98
CA TYR A 34 -33.44 -45.80 -6.21
C TYR A 34 -31.97 -45.99 -6.62
N ALA A 35 -31.55 -47.22 -6.98
CA ALA A 35 -30.15 -47.52 -7.28
C ALA A 35 -29.51 -46.66 -8.38
N GLN A 36 -30.31 -46.09 -9.29
CA GLN A 36 -29.88 -45.18 -10.37
C GLN A 36 -30.67 -43.86 -10.39
N LYS A 37 -31.36 -43.54 -9.29
CA LYS A 37 -32.21 -42.36 -9.17
C LYS A 37 -31.80 -41.51 -7.99
N ILE A 38 -31.97 -40.21 -8.13
CA ILE A 38 -31.87 -39.28 -7.02
C ILE A 38 -33.01 -39.58 -6.04
N TYR A 39 -32.70 -39.67 -4.74
CA TYR A 39 -33.73 -39.95 -3.74
C TYR A 39 -34.83 -38.88 -3.72
N PRO A 40 -36.06 -39.23 -3.35
CA PRO A 40 -37.14 -38.26 -3.19
C PRO A 40 -36.74 -37.14 -2.23
N ARG A 41 -37.22 -35.92 -2.51
CA ARG A 41 -36.98 -34.71 -1.69
C ARG A 41 -35.53 -34.22 -1.65
N VAL A 42 -34.63 -34.78 -2.48
CA VAL A 42 -33.39 -34.11 -2.84
C VAL A 42 -33.70 -33.06 -3.89
N ARG A 43 -33.27 -31.83 -3.62
CA ARG A 43 -33.35 -30.69 -4.52
C ARG A 43 -31.95 -30.23 -4.89
N ILE A 44 -31.84 -29.57 -6.03
CA ILE A 44 -30.63 -28.85 -6.42
C ILE A 44 -31.06 -27.45 -6.81
N ALA A 45 -30.46 -26.42 -6.20
CA ALA A 45 -30.80 -25.03 -6.52
C ALA A 45 -32.33 -24.77 -6.46
N ASN A 46 -32.98 -25.23 -5.39
CA ASN A 46 -34.43 -25.24 -5.17
C ASN A 46 -35.28 -26.07 -6.16
N LEU A 47 -34.68 -26.71 -7.18
CA LEU A 47 -35.39 -27.56 -8.13
C LEU A 47 -35.56 -28.98 -7.58
N ASP A 48 -36.78 -29.51 -7.62
CA ASP A 48 -37.06 -30.89 -7.23
C ASP A 48 -36.62 -31.87 -8.31
N LEU A 49 -35.51 -32.56 -8.05
CA LEU A 49 -34.93 -33.59 -8.93
C LEU A 49 -35.10 -34.98 -8.34
N GLY A 50 -35.88 -35.13 -7.26
CA GLY A 50 -36.18 -36.42 -6.68
C GLY A 50 -36.86 -37.36 -7.68
N ASN A 51 -36.53 -38.65 -7.60
CA ASN A 51 -37.00 -39.71 -8.50
C ASN A 51 -36.47 -39.63 -9.94
N LYS A 52 -35.65 -38.64 -10.28
CA LYS A 52 -35.02 -38.54 -11.61
C LYS A 52 -33.77 -39.40 -11.68
N THR A 53 -33.52 -39.97 -12.86
CA THR A 53 -32.23 -40.56 -13.21
C THR A 53 -31.18 -39.46 -13.43
N GLY A 54 -29.90 -39.82 -13.45
CA GLY A 54 -28.82 -38.87 -13.74
C GLY A 54 -29.04 -38.12 -15.05
N GLY A 55 -29.38 -38.81 -16.14
CA GLY A 55 -29.62 -38.20 -17.45
C GLY A 55 -30.82 -37.24 -17.48
N GLU A 56 -31.94 -37.62 -16.83
CA GLU A 56 -33.10 -36.72 -16.71
C GLU A 56 -32.78 -35.49 -15.87
N ALA A 57 -32.02 -35.66 -14.77
CA ALA A 57 -31.63 -34.57 -13.90
C ALA A 57 -30.66 -33.60 -14.60
N VAL A 58 -29.71 -34.11 -15.40
CA VAL A 58 -28.82 -33.28 -16.24
C VAL A 58 -29.64 -32.43 -17.20
N ALA A 59 -30.58 -33.01 -17.96
CA ALA A 59 -31.38 -32.27 -18.93
C ALA A 59 -32.22 -31.14 -18.29
N ILE A 60 -32.80 -31.40 -17.12
CA ILE A 60 -33.55 -30.39 -16.36
C ILE A 60 -32.62 -29.28 -15.87
N LEU A 61 -31.48 -29.64 -15.28
CA LEU A 61 -30.54 -28.69 -14.70
C LEU A 61 -29.85 -27.84 -15.78
N GLU A 62 -29.49 -28.44 -16.91
CA GLU A 62 -28.92 -27.77 -18.08
C GLU A 62 -29.88 -26.70 -18.62
N SER A 63 -31.18 -27.02 -18.72
CA SER A 63 -32.19 -26.05 -19.13
C SER A 63 -32.29 -24.86 -18.16
N ARG A 64 -32.21 -25.13 -16.84
CA ARG A 64 -32.21 -24.06 -15.82
C ARG A 64 -30.95 -23.21 -15.89
N VAL A 65 -29.78 -23.84 -16.03
CA VAL A 65 -28.50 -23.14 -16.16
C VAL A 65 -28.49 -22.28 -17.41
N ASN A 66 -28.92 -22.78 -18.56
CA ASN A 66 -29.01 -22.00 -19.79
C ASN A 66 -29.94 -20.79 -19.65
N TYR A 67 -31.07 -20.95 -18.96
CA TYR A 67 -31.96 -19.83 -18.66
C TYR A 67 -31.27 -18.79 -17.77
N PHE A 68 -30.64 -19.23 -16.67
CA PHE A 68 -29.93 -18.36 -15.74
C PHE A 68 -28.77 -17.61 -16.43
N GLU A 69 -27.96 -18.31 -17.22
CA GLU A 69 -26.87 -17.73 -18.01
C GLU A 69 -27.36 -16.71 -19.05
N THR A 70 -28.54 -16.93 -19.64
CA THR A 70 -29.15 -16.02 -20.62
C THR A 70 -29.71 -14.76 -19.95
N GLN A 71 -30.34 -14.90 -18.78
CA GLN A 71 -30.83 -13.75 -18.02
C GLN A 71 -29.70 -12.93 -17.40
N GLY A 72 -28.66 -13.63 -16.93
CA GLY A 72 -27.58 -13.06 -16.14
C GLY A 72 -28.05 -12.55 -14.79
N LEU A 73 -27.09 -12.08 -14.00
CA LEU A 73 -27.37 -11.36 -12.76
C LEU A 73 -27.50 -9.87 -13.06
N LYS A 74 -28.15 -9.13 -12.15
CA LYS A 74 -28.24 -7.67 -12.24
C LYS A 74 -27.77 -7.05 -10.95
N ILE A 75 -26.75 -6.21 -11.04
CA ILE A 75 -26.32 -5.39 -9.92
C ILE A 75 -27.16 -4.11 -9.92
N ILE A 76 -27.70 -3.75 -8.76
CA ILE A 76 -28.58 -2.58 -8.62
C ILE A 76 -28.04 -1.62 -7.58
N TYR A 77 -28.02 -0.34 -7.95
CA TYR A 77 -27.81 0.76 -7.02
C TYR A 77 -28.77 1.90 -7.34
N LYS A 78 -29.67 2.19 -6.39
CA LYS A 78 -30.79 3.15 -6.54
C LYS A 78 -31.71 2.79 -7.71
N LYS A 79 -31.51 3.41 -8.88
CA LYS A 79 -32.32 3.20 -10.10
C LYS A 79 -31.48 2.77 -11.31
N ARG A 80 -30.19 2.51 -11.09
CA ARG A 80 -29.27 2.06 -12.14
C ARG A 80 -29.04 0.57 -12.00
N GLU A 81 -28.97 -0.10 -13.13
CA GLU A 81 -28.76 -1.53 -13.24
C GLU A 81 -27.51 -1.79 -14.09
N TRP A 82 -26.71 -2.76 -13.67
CA TRP A 82 -25.56 -3.25 -14.43
C TRP A 82 -25.75 -4.75 -14.67
N PRO A 83 -25.84 -5.19 -15.94
CA PRO A 83 -25.99 -6.59 -16.27
C PRO A 83 -24.65 -7.32 -16.06
N LEU A 84 -24.68 -8.38 -15.26
CA LEU A 84 -23.53 -9.22 -14.94
C LEU A 84 -23.74 -10.60 -15.59
N GLY A 85 -23.08 -10.81 -16.71
CA GLY A 85 -23.19 -12.04 -17.49
C GLY A 85 -22.19 -13.12 -17.06
N LYS A 86 -22.35 -14.33 -17.59
CA LYS A 86 -21.40 -15.43 -17.34
C LYS A 86 -19.98 -15.13 -17.82
N ASP A 87 -19.85 -14.41 -18.93
CA ASP A 87 -18.55 -14.12 -19.55
C ASP A 87 -17.74 -13.13 -18.70
N ASP A 88 -18.44 -12.17 -18.06
CA ASP A 88 -17.89 -11.22 -17.09
C ASP A 88 -17.38 -11.92 -15.82
N LEU A 89 -17.91 -13.10 -15.53
CA LEU A 89 -17.58 -13.91 -14.35
C LEU A 89 -16.57 -15.02 -14.65
N GLY A 90 -16.34 -15.35 -15.93
CA GLY A 90 -15.66 -16.60 -16.30
C GLY A 90 -16.37 -17.82 -15.70
N LEU A 91 -17.69 -17.76 -15.57
CA LEU A 91 -18.50 -18.73 -14.84
C LEU A 91 -18.66 -20.03 -15.64
N VAL A 92 -18.36 -21.16 -15.01
CA VAL A 92 -18.61 -22.49 -15.57
C VAL A 92 -19.29 -23.38 -14.54
N PHE A 93 -20.54 -23.75 -14.78
CA PHE A 93 -21.26 -24.72 -13.94
C PHE A 93 -20.78 -26.15 -14.22
N ASN A 94 -20.52 -26.90 -13.16
CA ASN A 94 -20.16 -28.31 -13.23
C ASN A 94 -21.40 -29.17 -12.96
N LEU A 95 -22.19 -29.40 -14.01
CA LEU A 95 -23.42 -30.19 -13.94
C LEU A 95 -23.13 -31.63 -13.50
N ASP A 96 -22.11 -32.27 -14.06
CA ASP A 96 -21.76 -33.65 -13.74
C ASP A 96 -21.41 -33.84 -12.27
N ALA A 97 -20.59 -32.94 -11.69
CA ALA A 97 -20.24 -32.99 -10.28
C ALA A 97 -21.45 -32.67 -9.37
N THR A 98 -22.31 -31.74 -9.80
CA THR A 98 -23.54 -31.38 -9.09
C THR A 98 -24.51 -32.57 -9.03
N ILE A 99 -24.78 -33.20 -10.18
CA ILE A 99 -25.65 -34.38 -10.28
C ILE A 99 -25.03 -35.60 -9.59
N SER A 100 -23.72 -35.83 -9.73
CA SER A 100 -23.02 -36.92 -9.04
C SER A 100 -23.16 -36.78 -7.52
N ARG A 101 -23.05 -35.56 -7.00
CA ARG A 101 -23.29 -35.28 -5.58
C ARG A 101 -24.72 -35.61 -5.17
N ALA A 102 -25.71 -35.21 -5.97
CA ALA A 102 -27.12 -35.51 -5.71
C ALA A 102 -27.44 -37.01 -5.77
N LEU A 103 -26.87 -37.74 -6.73
CA LEU A 103 -27.01 -39.20 -6.83
C LEU A 103 -26.33 -39.91 -5.67
N SER A 104 -25.17 -39.41 -5.21
CA SER A 104 -24.45 -40.01 -4.08
C SER A 104 -25.11 -39.75 -2.71
N PHE A 105 -25.91 -38.70 -2.59
CA PHE A 105 -26.55 -38.31 -1.34
C PHE A 105 -27.58 -39.36 -0.91
N GLY A 106 -27.38 -39.98 0.25
CA GLY A 106 -28.16 -41.13 0.71
C GLY A 106 -27.73 -42.49 0.15
N HIS A 107 -26.69 -42.53 -0.70
CA HIS A 107 -26.07 -43.74 -1.27
C HIS A 107 -24.62 -43.93 -0.80
N GLU A 108 -24.21 -43.27 0.28
CA GLU A 108 -22.82 -43.22 0.76
C GLU A 108 -22.29 -44.61 1.11
N LYS A 109 -21.00 -44.87 0.90
CA LYS A 109 -20.38 -46.17 1.26
C LYS A 109 -20.46 -46.47 2.76
N ASN A 110 -20.41 -45.43 3.59
CA ASN A 110 -20.57 -45.55 5.03
C ASN A 110 -22.06 -45.75 5.38
N ILE A 111 -22.39 -46.90 5.97
CA ILE A 111 -23.77 -47.28 6.31
C ILE A 111 -24.41 -46.30 7.30
N ALA A 112 -23.65 -45.79 8.28
CA ALA A 112 -24.18 -44.86 9.28
C ALA A 112 -24.54 -43.51 8.65
N GLU A 113 -23.68 -42.96 7.79
CA GLU A 113 -23.96 -41.72 7.05
C GLU A 113 -25.14 -41.89 6.10
N ARG A 114 -25.18 -43.03 5.40
CA ARG A 114 -26.28 -43.40 4.51
C ARG A 114 -27.62 -43.37 5.24
N LEU A 115 -27.74 -44.11 6.34
CA LEU A 115 -28.97 -44.18 7.12
C LEU A 115 -29.36 -42.81 7.71
N LYS A 116 -28.37 -42.02 8.16
CA LYS A 116 -28.59 -40.65 8.65
C LYS A 116 -29.16 -39.74 7.56
N ASN A 117 -28.59 -39.76 6.35
CA ASN A 117 -29.04 -38.92 5.24
C ASN A 117 -30.39 -39.39 4.69
N GLN A 118 -30.64 -40.70 4.62
CA GLN A 118 -31.95 -41.25 4.29
C GLN A 118 -33.01 -40.83 5.31
N ALA A 119 -32.72 -40.92 6.61
CA ALA A 119 -33.63 -40.44 7.66
C ALA A 119 -33.87 -38.92 7.57
N ARG A 120 -32.85 -38.14 7.23
CA ARG A 120 -32.99 -36.69 7.00
C ARG A 120 -33.98 -36.39 5.88
N LEU A 121 -33.91 -37.10 4.75
CA LEU A 121 -34.85 -36.94 3.62
C LEU A 121 -36.29 -37.29 4.00
N LEU A 122 -36.49 -38.24 4.93
CA LEU A 122 -37.81 -38.56 5.46
C LEU A 122 -38.38 -37.44 6.33
N ALA A 123 -37.53 -36.67 7.02
CA ALA A 123 -37.95 -35.56 7.87
C ALA A 123 -38.19 -34.27 7.07
N SER A 124 -37.29 -33.89 6.17
CA SER A 124 -37.39 -32.67 5.37
C SER A 124 -36.64 -32.77 4.03
N PRO A 125 -37.01 -31.95 3.03
CA PRO A 125 -36.21 -31.82 1.82
C PRO A 125 -34.79 -31.36 2.11
N VAL A 126 -33.84 -31.88 1.33
CA VAL A 126 -32.45 -31.45 1.36
C VAL A 126 -32.16 -30.77 0.03
N ASP A 127 -31.76 -29.52 0.09
CA ASP A 127 -31.35 -28.77 -1.10
C ASP A 127 -29.83 -28.72 -1.20
N LEU A 128 -29.33 -29.06 -2.38
CA LEU A 128 -27.91 -29.09 -2.70
C LEU A 128 -27.56 -27.86 -3.54
N LEU A 129 -26.40 -27.29 -3.28
CA LEU A 129 -25.89 -26.14 -4.03
C LEU A 129 -25.29 -26.58 -5.35
N MET A 130 -25.31 -25.67 -6.32
CA MET A 130 -24.57 -25.82 -7.57
C MET A 130 -23.08 -25.93 -7.31
N GLN A 131 -22.39 -26.74 -8.12
CA GLN A 131 -20.94 -26.68 -8.23
C GLN A 131 -20.58 -25.86 -9.47
N TYR A 132 -19.67 -24.90 -9.30
CA TYR A 132 -19.17 -24.05 -10.38
C TYR A 132 -17.74 -23.63 -10.12
N VAL A 133 -17.11 -23.12 -11.18
CA VAL A 133 -15.85 -22.39 -11.12
C VAL A 133 -16.15 -20.96 -11.52
N LEU A 134 -15.57 -20.02 -10.77
CA LEU A 134 -15.68 -18.59 -10.97
C LEU A 134 -14.26 -18.01 -11.11
N ASP A 135 -14.09 -17.09 -12.04
CA ASP A 135 -12.86 -16.30 -12.18
C ASP A 135 -12.99 -15.05 -11.29
N GLU A 136 -12.41 -15.14 -10.09
CA GLU A 136 -12.45 -14.06 -9.09
C GLU A 136 -11.81 -12.76 -9.60
N ASP A 137 -10.77 -12.86 -10.44
CA ASP A 137 -10.10 -11.69 -11.00
C ASP A 137 -11.00 -10.98 -12.01
N LYS A 138 -11.73 -11.73 -12.85
CA LYS A 138 -12.73 -11.15 -13.77
C LYS A 138 -13.89 -10.51 -13.02
N LEU A 139 -14.40 -11.16 -11.97
CA LEU A 139 -15.44 -10.57 -11.12
C LEU A 139 -14.94 -9.25 -10.51
N ASP A 140 -13.72 -9.23 -9.97
CA ASP A 140 -13.13 -8.01 -9.39
C ASP A 140 -12.92 -6.91 -10.42
N GLN A 141 -12.47 -7.26 -11.62
CA GLN A 141 -12.31 -6.30 -12.72
C GLN A 141 -13.66 -5.73 -13.16
N TYR A 142 -14.68 -6.57 -13.33
CA TYR A 142 -16.03 -6.13 -13.68
C TYR A 142 -16.56 -5.15 -12.62
N LEU A 143 -16.48 -5.54 -11.35
CA LEU A 143 -16.95 -4.73 -10.23
C LEU A 143 -16.24 -3.38 -10.14
N LYS A 144 -14.90 -3.36 -10.25
CA LYS A 144 -14.12 -2.12 -10.23
C LYS A 144 -14.44 -1.23 -11.42
N ASN A 145 -14.47 -1.77 -12.64
CA ASN A 145 -14.67 -0.99 -13.86
C ASN A 145 -16.07 -0.37 -13.92
N ASN A 146 -17.09 -1.09 -13.42
CA ASN A 146 -18.47 -0.65 -13.53
C ASN A 146 -18.99 0.09 -12.30
N LEU A 147 -18.42 -0.11 -11.11
CA LEU A 147 -19.02 0.39 -9.86
C LEU A 147 -18.08 1.26 -9.03
N ALA A 148 -16.76 1.24 -9.24
CA ALA A 148 -15.83 2.03 -8.42
C ALA A 148 -16.11 3.55 -8.50
N PHE A 149 -16.75 4.02 -9.57
CA PHE A 149 -17.17 5.42 -9.69
C PHE A 149 -18.25 5.83 -8.67
N LEU A 150 -18.93 4.86 -8.05
CA LEU A 150 -19.89 5.11 -6.97
C LEU A 150 -19.21 5.39 -5.64
N GLU A 151 -17.90 5.12 -5.53
CA GLU A 151 -17.11 5.40 -4.34
C GLU A 151 -16.62 6.85 -4.34
N THR A 152 -16.60 7.45 -3.15
CA THR A 152 -16.00 8.75 -2.91
C THR A 152 -14.86 8.54 -1.93
N LYS A 153 -13.63 8.91 -2.31
CA LYS A 153 -12.49 8.78 -1.41
C LYS A 153 -12.67 9.70 -0.19
N PRO A 154 -12.32 9.25 1.03
CA PRO A 154 -12.27 10.15 2.16
C PRO A 154 -11.15 11.17 1.96
N GLU A 155 -11.37 12.39 2.46
CA GLU A 155 -10.35 13.44 2.47
C GLU A 155 -9.81 13.62 3.89
N ASN A 156 -8.50 13.46 4.04
CA ASN A 156 -7.81 13.66 5.31
C ASN A 156 -7.83 15.13 5.74
N ALA A 157 -7.85 15.36 7.05
CA ALA A 157 -7.58 16.68 7.61
C ALA A 157 -6.18 17.13 7.20
N LYS A 158 -6.06 18.42 6.88
CA LYS A 158 -4.80 19.05 6.45
C LYS A 158 -4.62 20.41 7.09
N ILE A 159 -3.37 20.84 7.21
CA ILE A 159 -3.04 22.16 7.71
C ILE A 159 -2.58 23.02 6.53
N VAL A 160 -3.15 24.22 6.41
CA VAL A 160 -2.79 25.21 5.39
C VAL A 160 -2.29 26.49 6.04
N LEU A 161 -1.37 27.18 5.37
CA LEU A 161 -0.90 28.49 5.80
C LEU A 161 -1.69 29.58 5.05
N GLU A 162 -2.53 30.31 5.78
CA GLU A 162 -3.34 31.42 5.26
C GLU A 162 -3.13 32.66 6.13
N ASP A 163 -2.83 33.81 5.52
CA ASP A 163 -2.57 35.07 6.24
C ASP A 163 -1.56 34.94 7.39
N ALA A 164 -0.47 34.20 7.15
CA ALA A 164 0.58 33.88 8.13
C ALA A 164 0.08 33.10 9.38
N ARG A 165 -1.05 32.37 9.26
CA ARG A 165 -1.59 31.50 10.31
C ARG A 165 -1.85 30.09 9.79
N PHE A 166 -1.58 29.10 10.62
CA PHE A 166 -1.87 27.71 10.30
C PHE A 166 -3.33 27.40 10.63
N GLN A 167 -4.11 27.01 9.62
CA GLN A 167 -5.51 26.63 9.77
C GLN A 167 -5.69 25.14 9.45
N ILE A 168 -6.44 24.43 10.29
CA ILE A 168 -6.83 23.04 10.01
C ILE A 168 -8.10 23.04 9.18
N ILE A 169 -8.01 22.46 8.00
CA ILE A 169 -9.17 22.06 7.20
C ILE A 169 -9.57 20.67 7.69
N SER A 170 -10.76 20.56 8.27
CA SER A 170 -11.30 19.31 8.77
C SER A 170 -11.45 18.27 7.65
N GLU A 171 -11.35 17.02 8.05
CA GLU A 171 -11.53 15.85 7.22
C GLU A 171 -12.97 15.71 6.67
N GLN A 172 -13.12 14.99 5.56
CA GLN A 172 -14.41 14.64 4.98
C GLN A 172 -14.52 13.12 4.82
N SER A 173 -15.63 12.56 5.31
CA SER A 173 -15.90 11.13 5.16
C SER A 173 -16.19 10.77 3.70
N GLY A 174 -15.64 9.64 3.28
CA GLY A 174 -15.89 9.05 1.97
C GLY A 174 -17.02 8.01 2.01
N GLN A 175 -17.22 7.36 0.86
CA GLN A 175 -18.12 6.22 0.72
C GLN A 175 -17.40 5.13 -0.06
N THR A 176 -17.48 3.89 0.42
CA THR A 176 -16.97 2.70 -0.26
C THR A 176 -18.07 1.67 -0.44
N ILE A 177 -17.98 0.87 -1.49
CA ILE A 177 -18.90 -0.23 -1.72
C ILE A 177 -18.59 -1.35 -0.71
N ASP A 178 -19.66 -1.97 -0.19
CA ASP A 178 -19.55 -3.23 0.54
C ASP A 178 -19.23 -4.39 -0.43
N TRP A 179 -17.98 -4.45 -0.90
CA TRP A 179 -17.53 -5.45 -1.87
C TRP A 179 -17.74 -6.88 -1.36
N GLY A 180 -17.49 -7.11 -0.07
CA GLY A 180 -17.72 -8.41 0.56
C GLY A 180 -19.19 -8.82 0.52
N GLY A 181 -20.09 -7.91 0.94
CA GLY A 181 -21.53 -8.17 0.87
C GLY A 181 -22.05 -8.34 -0.56
N ALA A 182 -21.50 -7.62 -1.54
CA ALA A 182 -21.84 -7.79 -2.95
C ALA A 182 -21.44 -9.17 -3.48
N LYS A 183 -20.20 -9.59 -3.24
CA LYS A 183 -19.68 -10.92 -3.65
C LYS A 183 -20.46 -12.06 -2.99
N GLU A 184 -20.78 -11.93 -1.71
CA GLU A 184 -21.57 -12.93 -0.98
C GLU A 184 -22.95 -13.10 -1.61
N LYS A 185 -23.66 -12.02 -1.93
CA LYS A 185 -24.96 -12.08 -2.62
C LYS A 185 -24.86 -12.70 -4.01
N ILE A 186 -23.79 -12.40 -4.76
CA ILE A 186 -23.53 -13.04 -6.07
C ILE A 186 -23.35 -14.54 -5.89
N ALA A 187 -22.51 -14.97 -4.95
CA ALA A 187 -22.29 -16.38 -4.67
C ALA A 187 -23.59 -17.10 -4.27
N GLN A 188 -24.42 -16.49 -3.41
CA GLN A 188 -25.73 -17.04 -3.04
C GLN A 188 -26.65 -17.23 -4.25
N ALA A 189 -26.66 -16.27 -5.18
CA ALA A 189 -27.44 -16.37 -6.41
C ALA A 189 -26.94 -17.49 -7.33
N LEU A 190 -25.61 -17.65 -7.47
CA LEU A 190 -24.97 -18.72 -8.24
C LEU A 190 -25.22 -20.11 -7.64
N ASP A 191 -25.07 -20.23 -6.32
CA ASP A 191 -25.27 -21.48 -5.56
C ASP A 191 -26.67 -22.06 -5.76
N ARG A 192 -27.68 -21.19 -5.96
CA ARG A 192 -29.10 -21.56 -6.02
C ARG A 192 -29.78 -21.29 -7.36
N LEU A 193 -29.04 -20.83 -8.36
CA LEU A 193 -29.58 -20.37 -9.65
C LEU A 193 -30.79 -19.44 -9.46
N GLU A 194 -30.73 -18.57 -8.45
CA GLU A 194 -31.81 -17.64 -8.11
C GLU A 194 -31.65 -16.39 -8.97
N ASP A 195 -32.74 -15.99 -9.65
CA ASP A 195 -32.77 -14.76 -10.44
C ASP A 195 -32.84 -13.56 -9.48
N GLN A 196 -31.68 -13.16 -8.95
CA GLN A 196 -31.58 -12.19 -7.88
C GLN A 196 -31.03 -10.85 -8.38
N GLN A 197 -31.68 -9.78 -7.93
CA GLN A 197 -31.13 -8.43 -8.03
C GLN A 197 -30.14 -8.22 -6.88
N ILE A 198 -28.88 -7.96 -7.22
CA ILE A 198 -27.79 -7.76 -6.26
C ILE A 198 -27.76 -6.28 -5.89
N GLU A 199 -28.46 -5.93 -4.81
CA GLU A 199 -28.43 -4.56 -4.28
C GLU A 199 -27.10 -4.24 -3.61
N ILE A 200 -26.43 -3.21 -4.12
CA ILE A 200 -25.17 -2.68 -3.58
C ILE A 200 -25.44 -1.73 -2.42
N ALA A 201 -24.75 -1.97 -1.30
CA ALA A 201 -24.72 -1.05 -0.17
C ALA A 201 -23.42 -0.24 -0.19
N LEU A 202 -23.52 1.06 0.08
CA LEU A 202 -22.36 1.90 0.40
C LEU A 202 -22.19 1.97 1.91
N ARG A 203 -20.95 1.92 2.36
CA ARG A 203 -20.53 2.10 3.74
C ARG A 203 -19.71 3.38 3.85
N SER A 204 -19.79 4.04 5.01
CA SER A 204 -18.93 5.19 5.31
C SER A 204 -17.47 4.74 5.32
N SER A 205 -16.62 5.49 4.64
CA SER A 205 -15.17 5.32 4.70
C SER A 205 -14.59 6.47 5.50
N GLU A 206 -13.96 6.16 6.63
CA GLU A 206 -13.37 7.18 7.48
C GLU A 206 -12.02 7.64 6.92
N PRO A 207 -11.72 8.95 6.97
CA PRO A 207 -10.39 9.47 6.68
C PRO A 207 -9.38 8.95 7.70
N GLU A 208 -8.16 8.75 7.23
CA GLU A 208 -7.07 8.26 8.07
C GLU A 208 -6.63 9.30 9.10
N ILE A 209 -6.69 10.58 8.72
CA ILE A 209 -6.29 11.70 9.57
C ILE A 209 -7.51 12.57 9.81
N LYS A 210 -7.90 12.66 11.08
CA LYS A 210 -8.95 13.57 11.55
C LYS A 210 -8.34 14.85 12.10
N LYS A 211 -9.15 15.89 12.27
CA LYS A 211 -8.76 17.19 12.83
C LYS A 211 -7.98 17.04 14.13
N GLU A 212 -8.39 16.13 15.01
CA GLU A 212 -7.71 15.89 16.29
C GLU A 212 -6.26 15.44 16.09
N GLY A 213 -5.99 14.67 15.03
CA GLY A 213 -4.66 14.25 14.63
C GLY A 213 -3.81 15.36 13.99
N ALA A 214 -4.38 16.53 13.72
CA ALA A 214 -3.67 17.70 13.17
C ALA A 214 -3.36 18.77 14.23
N GLU A 215 -4.09 18.81 15.35
CA GLU A 215 -3.93 19.88 16.36
C GLU A 215 -2.56 19.90 17.05
N GLY A 216 -1.92 18.74 17.21
CA GLY A 216 -0.54 18.67 17.73
C GLY A 216 0.45 19.37 16.82
N ALA A 217 0.44 19.04 15.53
CA ALA A 217 1.31 19.65 14.54
C ALA A 217 1.04 21.13 14.33
N ARG A 218 -0.24 21.56 14.32
CA ARG A 218 -0.58 22.99 14.21
C ARG A 218 0.06 23.79 15.35
N ARG A 219 -0.07 23.31 16.60
CA ARG A 219 0.54 23.98 17.76
C ARG A 219 2.06 24.03 17.68
N ALA A 220 2.70 22.92 17.32
CA ALA A 220 4.15 22.88 17.13
C ALA A 220 4.63 23.87 16.05
N ALA A 221 3.91 23.97 14.94
CA ALA A 221 4.19 24.93 13.87
C ALA A 221 3.99 26.38 14.33
N GLU A 222 2.95 26.67 15.11
CA GLU A 222 2.73 27.99 15.71
C GLU A 222 3.86 28.37 16.69
N GLU A 223 4.35 27.42 17.49
CA GLU A 223 5.47 27.61 18.41
C GLU A 223 6.80 27.91 17.67
N MET A 224 7.03 27.29 16.51
CA MET A 224 8.20 27.55 15.67
C MET A 224 8.24 28.99 15.13
N ILE A 225 7.09 29.62 14.92
CA ILE A 225 6.98 30.95 14.27
C ILE A 225 6.70 32.09 15.26
N VAL A 226 6.81 31.86 16.57
CA VAL A 226 6.61 32.91 17.60
C VAL A 226 7.68 33.99 17.53
N LEU A 227 8.92 33.61 17.24
CA LEU A 227 10.09 34.49 17.23
C LEU A 227 10.85 34.37 15.91
N PRO A 228 11.50 35.44 15.43
CA PRO A 228 12.41 35.34 14.29
C PRO A 228 13.60 34.44 14.64
N LEU A 229 14.22 33.87 13.62
CA LEU A 229 15.43 33.06 13.74
C LEU A 229 16.64 33.89 13.34
N ARG A 230 17.64 33.97 14.22
CA ARG A 230 18.95 34.53 13.93
C ARG A 230 19.91 33.41 13.60
N LEU A 231 20.46 33.48 12.40
CA LEU A 231 21.59 32.65 11.98
C LEU A 231 22.89 33.41 12.20
N SER A 232 23.91 32.73 12.72
CA SER A 232 25.22 33.33 12.97
C SER A 232 26.34 32.52 12.34
N TYR A 233 27.34 33.24 11.82
CA TYR A 233 28.63 32.69 11.40
C TYR A 233 29.72 33.73 11.66
N ASP A 234 30.71 33.39 12.49
CA ASP A 234 31.76 34.32 12.92
C ASP A 234 31.14 35.62 13.52
N GLN A 235 31.46 36.80 12.98
CA GLN A 235 30.89 38.07 13.42
C GLN A 235 29.64 38.49 12.62
N LYS A 236 29.22 37.69 11.63
CA LYS A 236 28.07 37.97 10.78
C LYS A 236 26.80 37.31 11.33
N TYR A 237 25.66 37.93 11.05
CA TYR A 237 24.35 37.39 11.40
C TYR A 237 23.29 37.76 10.37
N TRP A 238 22.32 36.85 10.21
CA TRP A 238 21.17 37.02 9.32
C TRP A 238 19.90 36.74 10.10
N THR A 239 18.93 37.65 10.05
CA THR A 239 17.63 37.47 10.70
C THR A 239 16.61 36.96 9.69
N VAL A 240 16.03 35.81 9.97
CA VAL A 240 14.94 35.19 9.21
C VAL A 240 13.60 35.56 9.85
N PRO A 241 12.74 36.31 9.15
CA PRO A 241 11.43 36.68 9.66
C PRO A 241 10.52 35.46 9.86
N THR A 242 9.61 35.54 10.82
CA THR A 242 8.63 34.47 11.14
C THR A 242 7.78 34.05 9.94
N LYS A 243 7.45 34.99 9.04
CA LYS A 243 6.75 34.71 7.79
C LYS A 243 7.53 33.74 6.89
N THR A 244 8.84 33.92 6.78
CA THR A 244 9.72 33.03 5.99
C THR A 244 9.84 31.67 6.66
N ILE A 245 9.93 31.62 7.99
CA ILE A 245 9.92 30.35 8.74
C ILE A 245 8.59 29.60 8.51
N ALA A 246 7.45 30.30 8.52
CA ALA A 246 6.15 29.70 8.26
C ALA A 246 6.08 29.03 6.87
N GLU A 247 6.71 29.64 5.87
CA GLU A 247 6.80 29.08 4.50
C GLU A 247 7.69 27.83 4.43
N TRP A 248 8.64 27.68 5.35
CA TRP A 248 9.50 26.49 5.47
C TRP A 248 8.81 25.30 6.11
N ILE A 249 7.72 25.50 6.85
CA ILE A 249 7.04 24.40 7.55
C ILE A 249 6.26 23.54 6.56
N GLU A 250 6.37 22.23 6.73
CA GLU A 250 5.56 21.20 6.09
C GLU A 250 4.95 20.26 7.14
N PHE A 251 3.94 19.51 6.74
CA PHE A 251 3.24 18.58 7.62
C PHE A 251 3.32 17.18 7.03
N LYS A 252 3.93 16.25 7.79
CA LYS A 252 4.11 14.85 7.39
C LYS A 252 3.25 13.96 8.27
N VAL A 253 2.84 12.82 7.71
CA VAL A 253 2.11 11.79 8.45
C VAL A 253 3.12 10.94 9.19
N ASN A 254 2.93 10.75 10.49
CA ASN A 254 3.75 9.85 11.30
C ASN A 254 3.15 8.44 11.37
N GLU A 255 3.84 7.53 12.06
CA GLU A 255 3.41 6.13 12.22
C GLU A 255 2.03 5.97 12.91
N ASN A 256 1.65 6.95 13.74
CA ASN A 256 0.38 6.97 14.46
C ASN A 256 -0.78 7.57 13.64
N LYS A 257 -0.57 7.82 12.34
CA LYS A 257 -1.54 8.48 11.44
C LYS A 257 -1.97 9.86 11.93
N THR A 258 -1.07 10.59 12.58
CA THR A 258 -1.26 12.01 12.91
C THR A 258 -0.30 12.86 12.08
N LEU A 259 -0.60 14.15 11.96
CA LEU A 259 0.35 15.09 11.35
C LEU A 259 1.44 15.45 12.34
N GLU A 260 2.63 15.70 11.82
CA GLU A 260 3.80 16.24 12.52
C GLU A 260 4.37 17.40 11.70
N ALA A 261 4.73 18.48 12.38
CA ALA A 261 5.36 19.65 11.76
C ALA A 261 6.86 19.39 11.55
N ASP A 262 7.32 19.61 10.33
CA ASP A 262 8.72 19.46 9.93
C ASP A 262 9.13 20.61 9.00
N LEU A 263 10.40 20.66 8.60
CA LEU A 263 10.92 21.70 7.72
C LEU A 263 11.20 21.15 6.32
N LYS A 264 10.74 21.91 5.31
CA LYS A 264 11.00 21.67 3.89
C LYS A 264 12.50 21.79 3.62
N GLN A 265 13.13 20.63 3.44
CA GLN A 265 14.57 20.52 3.20
C GLN A 265 15.04 21.35 2.00
N GLU A 266 14.24 21.40 0.93
CA GLU A 266 14.52 22.19 -0.26
C GLU A 266 14.49 23.70 0.01
N ALA A 267 13.51 24.18 0.78
CA ALA A 267 13.39 25.60 1.10
C ALA A 267 14.58 26.09 1.95
N LEU A 268 15.01 25.27 2.91
CA LEU A 268 16.22 25.53 3.69
C LEU A 268 17.48 25.52 2.82
N ALA A 269 17.61 24.54 1.91
CA ALA A 269 18.76 24.46 1.01
C ALA A 269 18.87 25.69 0.08
N ILE A 270 17.75 26.13 -0.50
CA ILE A 270 17.69 27.35 -1.33
C ILE A 270 18.11 28.57 -0.53
N PHE A 271 17.61 28.70 0.70
CA PHE A 271 17.95 29.82 1.57
C PHE A 271 19.44 29.82 1.95
N LEU A 272 19.99 28.68 2.40
CA LEU A 272 21.41 28.56 2.76
C LEU A 272 22.34 28.82 1.57
N LYS A 273 21.96 28.36 0.36
CA LYS A 273 22.69 28.67 -0.87
C LYS A 273 22.72 30.16 -1.18
N SER A 274 21.70 30.93 -0.78
CA SER A 274 21.72 32.39 -0.93
C SER A 274 22.74 33.07 -0.01
N LEU A 275 23.13 32.44 1.11
CA LEU A 275 24.15 32.92 2.03
C LEU A 275 25.57 32.49 1.64
N ALA A 276 25.70 31.48 0.76
CA ALA A 276 26.98 30.93 0.35
C ALA A 276 27.99 31.98 -0.15
N PRO A 277 27.63 32.99 -0.97
CA PRO A 277 28.59 34.00 -1.43
C PRO A 277 29.22 34.85 -0.30
N GLU A 278 28.60 34.90 0.88
CA GLU A 278 29.09 35.66 2.03
C GLU A 278 29.91 34.83 3.02
N ILE A 279 29.81 33.50 2.94
CA ILE A 279 30.35 32.55 3.92
C ILE A 279 31.40 31.64 3.28
N GLU A 280 31.09 31.11 2.10
CA GLU A 280 31.92 30.14 1.42
C GLU A 280 33.14 30.79 0.79
N GLN A 281 34.22 30.03 0.79
CA GLN A 281 35.48 30.43 0.22
C GLN A 281 36.11 29.24 -0.49
N GLU A 282 36.50 29.41 -1.74
CA GLU A 282 37.23 28.35 -2.44
C GLU A 282 38.61 28.13 -1.82
N ALA A 283 39.00 26.86 -1.71
CA ALA A 283 40.35 26.49 -1.32
C ALA A 283 41.33 26.89 -2.43
N LYS A 284 42.47 27.46 -2.05
CA LYS A 284 43.54 27.82 -2.99
C LYS A 284 44.72 26.89 -2.78
N ASN A 285 45.17 26.27 -3.86
CA ASN A 285 46.35 25.42 -3.85
C ASN A 285 47.63 26.25 -3.68
N ALA A 286 48.61 25.68 -2.97
CA ALA A 286 49.95 26.24 -2.92
C ALA A 286 50.58 26.27 -4.31
N ARG A 287 51.33 27.33 -4.62
CA ARG A 287 52.15 27.43 -5.83
C ARG A 287 53.64 27.33 -5.50
N PHE A 288 54.36 26.62 -6.34
CA PHE A 288 55.76 26.28 -6.15
C PHE A 288 56.67 26.93 -7.19
N LYS A 289 57.88 27.33 -6.77
CA LYS A 289 58.93 27.82 -7.66
C LYS A 289 60.23 27.09 -7.37
N ILE A 290 61.11 27.06 -8.37
CA ILE A 290 62.43 26.47 -8.24
C ILE A 290 63.41 27.58 -7.87
N GLU A 291 64.12 27.43 -6.76
CA GLU A 291 65.26 28.27 -6.37
C GLU A 291 66.51 27.39 -6.21
N GLY A 292 67.48 27.56 -7.11
CA GLY A 292 68.66 26.69 -7.19
C GLY A 292 68.25 25.25 -7.54
N GLU A 293 68.63 24.28 -6.72
CA GLU A 293 68.27 22.86 -6.87
C GLU A 293 67.00 22.46 -6.10
N ARG A 294 66.33 23.41 -5.42
CA ARG A 294 65.20 23.11 -4.51
C ARG A 294 63.89 23.71 -5.00
N VAL A 295 62.80 23.01 -4.73
CA VAL A 295 61.43 23.48 -4.97
C VAL A 295 60.87 24.07 -3.68
N ILE A 296 60.49 25.34 -3.71
CA ILE A 296 59.92 26.05 -2.54
C ILE A 296 58.52 26.57 -2.88
N ALA A 297 57.62 26.59 -1.89
CA ALA A 297 56.33 27.26 -2.05
C ALA A 297 56.53 28.78 -2.07
N PHE A 298 55.97 29.47 -3.05
CA PHE A 298 55.94 30.94 -3.09
C PHE A 298 54.54 31.51 -2.83
N GLU A 299 53.49 30.69 -2.95
CA GLU A 299 52.16 30.96 -2.42
C GLU A 299 51.74 29.77 -1.57
N ILE A 300 51.37 30.02 -0.31
CA ILE A 300 50.90 28.99 0.60
C ILE A 300 49.44 28.66 0.25
N GLY A 301 49.08 27.38 0.35
CA GLY A 301 47.70 26.96 0.16
C GLY A 301 46.78 27.63 1.20
N GLN A 302 45.59 28.02 0.76
CA GLN A 302 44.56 28.58 1.63
C GLN A 302 43.41 27.59 1.75
N GLU A 303 43.00 27.30 2.98
CA GLU A 303 41.81 26.50 3.22
C GLU A 303 40.56 27.16 2.65
N GLY A 304 39.74 26.33 2.02
CA GLY A 304 38.40 26.67 1.62
C GLY A 304 37.41 26.39 2.75
N ARG A 305 36.19 26.89 2.56
CA ARG A 305 35.08 26.79 3.49
C ARG A 305 33.80 26.62 2.70
N GLN A 306 33.00 25.65 3.11
CA GLN A 306 31.70 25.38 2.50
C GLN A 306 30.65 25.21 3.61
N ILE A 307 29.42 25.66 3.40
CA ILE A 307 28.35 25.44 4.38
C ILE A 307 28.08 23.93 4.48
N ASP A 308 28.09 23.40 5.70
CA ASP A 308 27.58 22.06 5.95
C ASP A 308 26.05 22.15 5.97
N LEU A 309 25.44 21.79 4.85
CA LEU A 309 24.00 21.91 4.65
C LEU A 309 23.20 21.02 5.61
N ASP A 310 23.68 19.82 5.91
CA ASP A 310 22.92 18.86 6.69
C ASP A 310 23.00 19.21 8.17
N GLU A 311 24.20 19.54 8.68
CA GLU A 311 24.38 20.00 10.05
C GLU A 311 23.64 21.33 10.30
N THR A 312 23.74 22.29 9.37
CA THR A 312 23.06 23.58 9.53
C THR A 312 21.53 23.43 9.55
N LYS A 313 20.95 22.56 8.71
CA LYS A 313 19.50 22.30 8.71
C LYS A 313 19.04 21.69 10.03
N GLU A 314 19.80 20.76 10.60
CA GLU A 314 19.51 20.17 11.91
C GLU A 314 19.60 21.21 13.03
N LEU A 315 20.63 22.07 13.02
CA LEU A 315 20.74 23.17 13.98
C LEU A 315 19.55 24.15 13.89
N ILE A 316 19.12 24.49 12.68
CA ILE A 316 17.92 25.31 12.44
C ILE A 316 16.68 24.60 13.00
N LYS A 317 16.48 23.32 12.67
CA LYS A 317 15.33 22.54 13.14
C LYS A 317 15.27 22.49 14.66
N ASN A 318 16.38 22.14 15.31
CA ASN A 318 16.47 22.07 16.76
C ASN A 318 16.20 23.42 17.43
N SER A 319 16.72 24.51 16.87
CA SER A 319 16.46 25.87 17.36
C SER A 319 14.98 26.26 17.25
N LEU A 320 14.35 25.96 16.10
CA LEU A 320 12.94 26.23 15.87
C LEU A 320 12.02 25.43 16.80
N GLN A 321 12.39 24.19 17.14
CA GLN A 321 11.62 23.32 18.03
C GLN A 321 11.88 23.57 19.53
N THR A 322 13.00 24.18 19.89
CA THR A 322 13.35 24.40 21.31
C THR A 322 12.71 25.69 21.85
N PRO A 323 11.96 25.64 22.96
CA PRO A 323 11.49 26.84 23.64
C PRO A 323 12.65 27.69 24.15
N THR A 324 12.54 29.01 24.07
CA THR A 324 13.55 29.95 24.57
C THR A 324 12.90 31.12 25.29
N SER A 325 13.61 31.68 26.28
CA SER A 325 13.23 32.93 26.96
C SER A 325 13.80 34.17 26.26
N GLU A 326 14.55 33.99 25.17
CA GLU A 326 15.11 35.07 24.38
C GLU A 326 14.08 35.73 23.46
N LYS A 327 14.48 36.84 22.81
CA LYS A 327 13.64 37.58 21.86
C LYS A 327 13.74 37.06 20.43
N GLU A 328 14.67 36.14 20.19
CA GLU A 328 14.90 35.48 18.91
C GLU A 328 15.33 34.04 19.18
N LYS A 329 15.14 33.16 18.20
CA LYS A 329 15.72 31.83 18.19
C LYS A 329 17.09 31.91 17.53
N ASN A 330 18.08 31.13 17.98
CA ASN A 330 19.44 31.19 17.46
C ASN A 330 19.88 29.85 16.90
N ALA A 331 20.51 29.85 15.72
CA ALA A 331 21.20 28.68 15.17
C ALA A 331 22.51 29.11 14.52
N GLU A 332 23.57 28.34 14.73
CA GLU A 332 24.85 28.56 14.06
C GLU A 332 24.84 27.93 12.67
N ILE A 333 25.49 28.59 11.71
CA ILE A 333 25.75 28.00 10.38
C ILE A 333 27.02 27.18 10.50
N ALA A 334 26.88 25.86 10.38
CA ALA A 334 28.00 24.94 10.36
C ALA A 334 28.74 25.06 9.03
N VAL A 335 30.07 25.05 9.08
CA VAL A 335 30.94 25.19 7.91
C VAL A 335 32.01 24.10 7.95
N ALA A 336 32.10 23.35 6.87
CA ALA A 336 33.15 22.38 6.65
C ALA A 336 34.39 23.07 6.05
N VAL A 337 35.56 22.75 6.61
CA VAL A 337 36.84 23.17 6.06
C VAL A 337 37.19 22.29 4.87
N VAL A 338 37.42 22.92 3.72
CA VAL A 338 37.85 22.24 2.49
C VAL A 338 39.35 22.45 2.33
N ALA A 339 40.12 21.40 2.58
CA ALA A 339 41.57 21.48 2.43
C ALA A 339 41.95 21.72 0.95
N PRO A 340 42.97 22.55 0.67
CA PRO A 340 43.51 22.63 -0.68
C PRO A 340 44.19 21.31 -1.05
N ASN A 341 44.18 20.95 -2.33
CA ASN A 341 44.89 19.75 -2.82
C ASN A 341 46.38 19.80 -2.51
N THR A 342 46.96 21.02 -2.46
CA THR A 342 48.33 21.24 -1.99
C THR A 342 48.35 22.30 -0.88
N ALA A 343 48.45 21.85 0.38
CA ALA A 343 48.48 22.73 1.56
C ALA A 343 49.90 23.10 2.03
N SER A 344 50.93 22.31 1.65
CA SER A 344 52.24 22.39 2.30
C SER A 344 53.05 23.64 1.94
N GLN A 345 53.81 24.13 2.92
CA GLN A 345 54.86 25.16 2.75
C GLN A 345 56.12 24.61 2.05
N ASN A 346 56.29 23.28 1.98
CA ASN A 346 57.46 22.62 1.40
C ASN A 346 57.06 21.55 0.37
N ALA A 347 57.55 21.70 -0.86
CA ALA A 347 57.37 20.72 -1.92
C ALA A 347 58.02 19.35 -1.58
N SER A 348 59.03 19.35 -0.72
CA SER A 348 59.71 18.15 -0.20
C SER A 348 58.76 17.20 0.52
N ASP A 349 57.76 17.72 1.24
CA ASP A 349 56.77 16.93 1.98
C ASP A 349 55.81 16.21 1.01
N LEU A 350 55.68 16.74 -0.20
CA LEU A 350 54.92 16.15 -1.31
C LEU A 350 55.79 15.19 -2.15
N GLY A 351 57.00 14.86 -1.69
CA GLY A 351 57.92 13.95 -2.37
C GLY A 351 58.71 14.56 -3.54
N VAL A 352 58.57 15.86 -3.79
CA VAL A 352 59.30 16.57 -4.85
C VAL A 352 60.68 16.95 -4.33
N LYS A 353 61.70 16.18 -4.73
CA LYS A 353 63.07 16.33 -4.19
C LYS A 353 63.96 17.20 -5.05
N ASN A 354 64.02 16.93 -6.36
CA ASN A 354 64.95 17.58 -7.29
C ASN A 354 64.30 17.75 -8.68
N LEU A 355 64.81 18.69 -9.48
CA LEU A 355 64.46 18.82 -10.90
C LEU A 355 64.91 17.58 -11.68
N ILE A 356 63.97 16.93 -12.38
CA ILE A 356 64.25 15.72 -13.19
C ILE A 356 64.50 16.03 -14.66
N GLY A 357 64.09 17.20 -15.15
CA GLY A 357 64.30 17.63 -16.53
C GLY A 357 63.59 18.93 -16.85
N THR A 358 64.11 19.66 -17.85
CA THR A 358 63.55 20.91 -18.36
C THR A 358 63.25 20.74 -19.84
N GLY A 359 62.09 21.24 -20.29
CA GLY A 359 61.76 21.38 -21.70
C GLY A 359 61.58 22.84 -22.05
N GLU A 360 62.22 23.30 -23.13
CA GLU A 360 62.08 24.65 -23.65
C GLU A 360 61.38 24.62 -25.02
N SER A 361 60.63 25.67 -25.33
CA SER A 361 59.97 25.83 -26.62
C SER A 361 60.14 27.26 -27.10
N ASP A 362 60.68 27.41 -28.31
CA ASP A 362 60.84 28.72 -28.95
C ASP A 362 59.59 29.09 -29.75
N PHE A 363 59.14 30.32 -29.58
CA PHE A 363 57.98 30.90 -30.26
C PHE A 363 58.35 32.05 -31.20
N THR A 364 59.64 32.23 -31.50
CA THR A 364 60.14 33.19 -32.48
C THR A 364 59.41 33.02 -33.83
N GLY A 365 58.93 34.13 -34.40
CA GLY A 365 58.12 34.13 -35.64
C GLY A 365 56.61 33.87 -35.46
N SER A 366 56.12 33.55 -34.25
CA SER A 366 54.69 33.35 -34.01
C SER A 366 53.87 34.66 -33.99
N PRO A 367 52.60 34.62 -34.44
CA PRO A 367 51.67 35.75 -34.32
C PRO A 367 51.53 36.28 -32.88
N ALA A 368 51.32 37.59 -32.74
CA ALA A 368 51.29 38.27 -31.43
C ALA A 368 50.20 37.73 -30.50
N ASN A 369 49.00 37.45 -31.03
CA ASN A 369 47.89 36.85 -30.28
C ASN A 369 48.24 35.46 -29.73
N ARG A 370 48.94 34.62 -30.51
CA ARG A 370 49.36 33.29 -30.07
C ARG A 370 50.36 33.39 -28.91
N LYS A 371 51.35 34.28 -29.01
CA LYS A 371 52.34 34.50 -27.94
C LYS A 371 51.65 34.97 -26.65
N HIS A 372 50.70 35.90 -26.75
CA HIS A 372 49.93 36.36 -25.59
C HIS A 372 49.11 35.23 -24.94
N ASN A 373 48.37 34.45 -25.73
CA ASN A 373 47.57 33.34 -25.20
C ASN A 373 48.43 32.27 -24.52
N ILE A 374 49.60 31.96 -25.09
CA ILE A 374 50.55 31.01 -24.49
C ILE A 374 51.13 31.57 -23.20
N SER A 375 51.49 32.86 -23.16
CA SER A 375 51.98 33.52 -21.93
C SER A 375 50.95 33.43 -20.80
N VAL A 376 49.70 33.81 -21.08
CA VAL A 376 48.61 33.76 -20.10
C VAL A 376 48.32 32.32 -19.65
N GLY A 377 48.37 31.36 -20.58
CA GLY A 377 48.20 29.94 -20.25
C GLY A 377 49.34 29.41 -19.36
N ALA A 378 50.58 29.75 -19.70
CA ALA A 378 51.77 29.38 -18.94
C ALA A 378 51.76 30.00 -17.53
N GLU A 379 51.39 31.28 -17.40
CA GLU A 379 51.25 31.95 -16.10
C GLU A 379 50.23 31.26 -15.19
N LYS A 380 49.09 30.83 -15.75
CA LYS A 380 48.07 30.10 -14.97
C LYS A 380 48.55 28.76 -14.45
N LEU A 381 49.34 28.04 -15.25
CA LEU A 381 49.90 26.73 -14.92
C LEU A 381 51.21 26.80 -14.11
N ASN A 382 51.86 27.96 -14.10
CA ASN A 382 53.14 28.12 -13.42
C ASN A 382 53.04 27.84 -11.92
N GLY A 383 53.87 26.92 -11.45
CA GLY A 383 53.93 26.51 -10.05
C GLY A 383 52.76 25.67 -9.56
N VAL A 384 51.84 25.23 -10.44
CA VAL A 384 50.79 24.28 -10.10
C VAL A 384 51.39 22.87 -10.04
N LEU A 385 51.09 22.12 -8.98
CA LEU A 385 51.38 20.70 -8.90
C LEU A 385 50.27 19.93 -9.62
N ILE A 386 50.63 19.08 -10.59
CA ILE A 386 49.70 18.30 -11.42
C ILE A 386 49.72 16.84 -11.00
#